data_AF-A0A2P4YGD2-F1
#
_entry.id   AF-A0A2P4YGD2-F1
#
_cell.length_a   1.000
_cell.length_b   1.000
_cell.length_c   1.000
_cell.angle_alpha   90.00
_cell.angle_beta   90.00
_cell.angle_gamma   90.00
#
_symmetry.space_group_name_H-M   'P 1'
#
loop_
_entity.id
_entity.type
_entity.pdbx_description
1 polymer ?
#
loop_
_entity_poly.entity_id
_entity_poly.type
_entity_poly.pdbx_seq_one_letter_code
_entity_poly.pdbx_strand_id
1 'polypeptide(L)' 'MSDTGSGLAAVNLREVFGPSGPGTDAMQLIVTDSCYASVPLAMQTLSMGYYSISTVRNNQLGLSVSLVDAKEKG' A
#
# COMPACT_ATOMS: atom_id res chain seq x y z
N MET A 1 32.33 -7.06 -12.12
CA MET A 1 31.15 -6.17 -12.10
C MET A 1 29.94 -7.08 -12.11
N SER A 2 29.33 -7.30 -10.95
CA SER A 2 28.15 -8.16 -10.82
C SER A 2 26.91 -7.31 -11.10
N ASP A 3 26.21 -7.65 -12.17
CA ASP A 3 24.93 -7.08 -12.56
C ASP A 3 23.97 -7.13 -11.38
N THR A 4 23.78 -5.97 -10.76
CA THR A 4 22.79 -5.79 -9.71
C THR A 4 21.45 -5.77 -10.41
N GLY A 5 20.76 -6.92 -10.36
CA GLY A 5 19.42 -7.08 -10.90
C GLY A 5 18.52 -5.95 -10.42
N SER A 6 18.14 -5.07 -11.34
CA SER A 6 17.11 -4.07 -11.17
C SER A 6 15.76 -4.79 -11.01
N GLY A 7 15.50 -5.24 -9.79
CA GLY A 7 14.25 -5.87 -9.35
C GLY A 7 13.72 -5.18 -8.10
N LEU A 8 13.76 -3.84 -8.04
CA LEU A 8 13.21 -3.07 -6.92
C LEU A 8 11.68 -3.01 -7.05
N ALA A 9 10.98 -4.05 -6.59
CA ALA A 9 9.53 -4.02 -6.42
C ALA A 9 9.05 -4.99 -5.32
N ALA A 10 9.78 -5.04 -4.21
CA ALA A 10 9.25 -5.51 -2.93
C ALA A 10 9.98 -4.73 -1.86
N VAL A 11 9.56 -3.47 -1.67
CA VAL A 11 10.09 -2.62 -0.61
C VAL A 11 9.70 -3.28 0.71
N ASN A 12 10.65 -3.96 1.35
CA ASN A 12 10.47 -4.41 2.71
C ASN A 12 10.31 -3.15 3.56
N LEU A 13 9.07 -2.76 3.87
CA LEU A 13 8.80 -1.47 4.51
C LEU A 13 9.55 -1.32 5.84
N ARG A 14 9.89 -2.42 6.51
CA ARG A 14 10.75 -2.44 7.70
C ARG A 14 12.18 -1.99 7.44
N GLU A 15 12.70 -2.21 6.24
CA GLU A 15 14.03 -1.72 5.84
C GLU A 15 14.01 -0.21 5.62
N VAL A 16 12.91 0.34 5.13
CA VAL A 16 12.75 1.77 4.85
C VAL A 16 12.38 2.57 6.10
N PHE A 17 11.44 2.08 6.90
CA PHE A 17 10.91 2.77 8.07
C PHE A 17 11.54 2.31 9.40
N GLY A 18 12.33 1.24 9.38
CA GLY A 18 12.87 0.60 10.57
C GLY A 18 11.90 -0.39 11.22
N PRO A 19 12.37 -1.18 12.20
CA PRO A 19 11.56 -2.19 12.89
C PRO A 19 10.60 -1.58 13.92
N SER A 20 10.95 -0.41 14.45
CA SER A 20 10.12 0.41 15.33
C SER A 20 9.29 1.35 14.46
N GLY A 21 7.97 1.19 14.51
CA GLY A 21 7.00 2.05 13.83
C GLY A 21 7.12 3.53 14.24
N PRO A 22 6.17 4.39 13.80
CA PRO A 22 6.18 5.77 14.25
C PRO A 22 5.98 5.72 15.77
N GLY A 23 6.92 6.28 16.54
CA GLY A 23 6.97 6.11 18.00
C GLY A 23 5.62 6.37 18.71
N THR A 24 5.50 5.97 19.97
CA THR A 24 4.24 5.79 20.72
C THR A 24 3.23 6.96 20.72
N ASP A 25 3.62 8.16 20.29
CA ASP A 25 2.78 9.37 20.21
C ASP A 25 2.62 9.94 18.77
N ALA A 26 3.10 9.26 17.73
CA ALA A 26 3.07 9.76 16.36
C ALA A 26 2.15 8.92 15.47
N MET A 27 0.98 9.47 15.12
CA MET A 27 0.12 8.90 14.08
C MET A 27 0.63 9.32 12.70
N GLN A 28 1.40 8.46 12.03
CA GLN A 28 1.94 8.76 10.69
C GLN A 28 1.07 8.14 9.58
N LEU A 29 0.79 8.96 8.57
CA LEU A 29 0.00 8.60 7.39
C LEU A 29 0.93 8.43 6.19
N ILE A 30 0.82 7.27 5.52
CA ILE A 30 1.51 6.98 4.26
C ILE A 30 0.52 7.17 3.12
N VAL A 31 0.86 8.07 2.19
CA VAL A 31 0.11 8.27 0.96
C VAL A 31 0.82 7.55 -0.16
N THR A 32 0.15 6.60 -0.82
CA THR A 32 0.73 5.86 -1.95
C THR A 32 -0.09 6.04 -3.22
N ASP A 33 0.61 6.01 -4.36
CA ASP A 33 -0.02 6.01 -5.68
C ASP A 33 -0.79 4.69 -5.95
N SER A 34 -1.73 4.74 -6.89
CA SER A 34 -2.54 3.59 -7.31
C SER A 34 -1.80 2.35 -7.78
N CYS A 35 -0.55 2.49 -8.20
CA CYS A 35 0.28 1.35 -8.56
C CYS A 35 0.74 0.54 -7.35
N TYR A 36 0.70 1.13 -6.14
CA TYR A 36 1.14 0.52 -4.90
C TYR A 36 -0.02 0.24 -3.93
N ALA A 37 -1.23 0.69 -4.26
CA ALA A 37 -2.43 0.37 -3.51
C ALA A 37 -2.67 -1.14 -3.54
N SER A 38 -2.45 -1.83 -2.42
CA SER A 38 -2.77 -3.26 -2.28
C SER A 38 -3.14 -3.57 -0.84
N VAL A 39 -4.08 -4.50 -0.66
CA VAL A 39 -4.50 -4.99 0.67
C VAL A 39 -3.32 -5.48 1.52
N PRO A 40 -2.38 -6.33 1.02
CA PRO A 40 -1.25 -6.78 1.84
C PRO A 40 -0.34 -5.62 2.27
N LEU A 41 -0.15 -4.59 1.43
CA LEU A 41 0.64 -3.42 1.80
C LEU A 41 -0.04 -2.58 2.88
N ALA A 42 -1.37 -2.40 2.79
CA ALA A 42 -2.16 -1.72 3.82
C ALA A 42 -2.10 -2.48 5.16
N MET A 43 -2.19 -3.81 5.13
CA MET A 43 -2.05 -4.63 6.34
C MET A 43 -0.64 -4.55 6.93
N GLN A 44 0.40 -4.53 6.10
CA GLN A 44 1.77 -4.40 6.56
C GLN A 44 2.03 -3.04 7.22
N THR A 45 1.59 -1.94 6.60
CA THR A 45 1.71 -0.59 7.17
C THR A 45 0.94 -0.47 8.49
N LEU A 46 -0.29 -1.00 8.55
CA LEU A 46 -1.09 -1.04 9.80
C LEU A 46 -0.39 -1.82 10.91
N SER A 47 0.20 -2.98 10.60
CA SER A 47 0.94 -3.80 11.59
C SER A 47 2.17 -3.10 12.17
N MET A 48 2.69 -2.11 11.44
CA MET A 48 3.81 -1.27 11.86
C MET A 48 3.35 0.04 12.52
N GLY A 49 2.04 0.25 12.71
CA GLY A 49 1.49 1.45 13.35
C GLY A 49 1.28 2.64 12.42
N TYR A 50 1.35 2.44 11.10
CA TYR A 50 1.06 3.46 10.11
C TYR A 50 -0.36 3.34 9.58
N TYR A 51 -0.96 4.48 9.24
CA TYR A 51 -2.17 4.52 8.42
C TYR A 51 -1.76 4.66 6.96
N SER A 52 -2.51 4.06 6.04
CA SER A 52 -2.25 4.18 4.60
C SER A 52 -3.48 4.69 3.87
N ILE A 53 -3.31 5.70 3.02
CA ILE A 53 -4.31 6.14 2.05
C ILE A 53 -3.74 5.95 0.65
N SER A 54 -4.52 5.29 -0.19
CA SER A 54 -4.15 5.00 -1.57
C SER A 54 -5.39 5.06 -2.46
N THR A 55 -5.20 5.47 -3.70
CA THR A 55 -6.24 5.35 -4.73
C THR A 55 -6.18 3.95 -5.35
N VAL A 56 -7.27 3.18 -5.39
CA VAL A 56 -7.26 1.85 -6.04
C VAL A 56 -7.68 1.95 -7.50
N ARG A 57 -7.06 1.15 -8.38
CA ARG A 57 -7.55 1.01 -9.77
C ARG A 57 -8.74 0.04 -9.79
N ASN A 58 -9.81 0.38 -10.51
CA ASN A 58 -11.03 -0.44 -10.58
C ASN A 58 -10.82 -1.84 -11.18
N ASN A 59 -9.70 -2.10 -11.86
CA ASN A 59 -9.36 -3.42 -12.40
C ASN A 59 -8.62 -4.33 -11.38
N GLN A 60 -8.66 -3.99 -10.09
CA GLN A 60 -7.96 -4.74 -9.05
C GLN A 60 -8.82 -5.87 -8.49
N LEU A 61 -8.24 -7.09 -8.47
CA LEU A 61 -8.88 -8.26 -7.86
C LEU A 61 -9.11 -8.02 -6.37
N GLY A 62 -10.33 -8.26 -5.88
CA GLY A 62 -10.71 -8.06 -4.49
C GLY A 62 -11.56 -6.81 -4.21
N LEU A 63 -11.80 -5.96 -5.22
CA LEU A 63 -12.84 -4.94 -5.14
C LEU A 63 -14.22 -5.60 -5.32
N SER A 64 -15.15 -5.30 -4.42
CA SER A 64 -16.53 -5.79 -4.54
C SER A 64 -17.18 -5.21 -5.80
N VAL A 65 -17.95 -6.02 -6.52
CA VAL A 65 -18.68 -5.63 -7.74
C VAL A 65 -19.58 -4.40 -7.51
N SER A 66 -20.16 -4.26 -6.32
CA SER A 66 -20.96 -3.08 -5.92
C SER A 66 -20.19 -1.76 -5.89
N LEU A 67 -18.85 -1.79 -5.78
CA LEU A 67 -18.00 -0.59 -5.85
C LEU A 67 -17.56 -0.27 -7.28
N VAL A 68 -17.53 -1.28 -8.16
CA VAL A 68 -17.13 -1.15 -9.58
C VAL A 68 -18.32 -0.73 -10.44
N ASP A 69 -19.50 -1.31 -10.17
CA ASP A 69 -20.74 -1.12 -10.94
C ASP A 69 -21.57 0.10 -10.52
N ALA A 70 -21.01 1.00 -9.69
CA ALA A 70 -21.63 2.29 -9.38
C ALA A 70 -21.81 3.20 -10.61
N LYS A 71 -21.42 2.74 -11.81
CA LYS A 71 -21.49 3.48 -13.06
C LYS A 71 -22.28 2.76 -14.16
N GLU A 72 -23.55 2.42 -13.91
CA GLU A 72 -24.56 2.37 -14.99
C GLU A 72 -25.99 2.42 -14.43
N LYS A 73 -26.54 3.64 -14.31
CA LYS A 73 -27.98 3.92 -14.43
C LYS A 73 -28.12 5.24 -15.18
N GLY A 74 -27.94 5.16 -16.51
CA GLY A 74 -28.39 6.15 -17.47
C GLY A 74 -29.68 5.66 -18.10
#